data_AF-X1RRD6-F1
#
_entry.id   AF-X1RRD6-F1
#
_cell.length_a   1.000
_cell.length_b   1.000
_cell.length_c   1.000
_cell.angle_alpha   90.00
_cell.angle_beta   90.00
_cell.angle_gamma   90.00
#
_symmetry.space_group_name_H-M   'P 1'
#
loop_
_entity.id
_entity.type
_entity.pdbx_description
1 polymer ?
#
loop_
_entity_poly.entity_id
_entity_poly.type
_entity_poly.pdbx_seq_one_letter_code
_entity_poly.pdbx_strand_id
1 'polypeptide(L)' 'MNKLLYAGIVILSLGAVGTLLAVILEIQTGEPVYWLLMKITAGLFGVGGPVIGIAVAKRRMNKRD' A
#
# COMPACT_ATOMS: atom_id res chain seq x y z
N MET A 1 -6.71 -8.11 17.41
CA MET A 1 -6.71 -7.31 16.16
C MET A 1 -6.27 -8.22 15.01
N ASN A 2 -6.96 -8.22 13.87
CA ASN A 2 -6.75 -9.25 12.82
C ASN A 2 -5.40 -9.01 12.10
N LYS A 3 -4.45 -9.95 12.19
CA LYS A 3 -3.08 -9.79 11.64
C LYS A 3 -3.07 -9.40 10.15
N LEU A 4 -4.05 -9.88 9.39
CA LEU A 4 -4.23 -9.56 7.97
C LEU A 4 -4.58 -8.07 7.71
N LEU A 5 -5.41 -7.46 8.56
CA LEU A 5 -5.74 -6.03 8.43
C LEU A 5 -4.52 -5.16 8.72
N TYR A 6 -3.74 -5.53 9.74
CA TYR A 6 -2.51 -4.82 10.09
C TYR A 6 -1.48 -4.91 8.96
N ALA A 7 -1.28 -6.10 8.38
CA ALA A 7 -0.41 -6.30 7.24
C ALA A 7 -0.84 -5.45 6.02
N GLY A 8 -2.13 -5.43 5.70
CA GLY A 8 -2.65 -4.60 4.61
C GLY A 8 -2.44 -3.10 4.84
N ILE A 9 -2.68 -2.61 6.07
CA ILE A 9 -2.43 -1.21 6.42
C ILE A 9 -0.95 -0.86 6.30
N VAL A 10 -0.05 -1.72 6.79
CA VAL A 10 1.40 -1.49 6.72
C VAL A 10 1.88 -1.41 5.26
N ILE A 11 1.41 -2.33 4.40
CA ILE A 11 1.78 -2.35 2.97
C ILE A 11 1.31 -1.06 2.26
N LEU A 12 0.07 -0.63 2.50
CA LEU A 12 -0.44 0.61 1.92
C LEU A 12 0.30 1.86 2.44
N SER A 13 0.61 1.88 3.74
CA SER A 13 1.32 2.99 4.37
C SER A 13 2.74 3.12 3.81
N LEU A 14 3.45 2.01 3.64
CA LEU A 14 4.78 1.97 3.02
C LEU A 14 4.74 2.46 1.56
N GLY A 15 3.73 2.06 0.78
CA GLY A 15 3.55 2.55 -0.59
C GLY A 15 3.30 4.06 -0.65
N ALA A 16 2.47 4.60 0.24
CA ALA A 16 2.16 6.03 0.29
C ALA A 16 3.40 6.87 0.64
N VAL A 17 4.13 6.49 1.71
CA VAL A 17 5.34 7.19 2.15
C VAL A 17 6.45 7.09 1.09
N GLY A 18 6.63 5.90 0.48
CA GLY A 18 7.61 5.70 -0.60
C GLY A 18 7.34 6.60 -1.81
N THR A 19 6.07 6.83 -2.15
CA THR A 19 5.69 7.73 -3.25
C THR A 19 5.98 9.19 -2.91
N LEU A 20 5.70 9.62 -1.69
CA LEU A 20 6.01 10.99 -1.26
C LEU A 20 7.52 11.27 -1.32
N LEU A 21 8.35 10.34 -0.83
CA LEU A 21 9.81 10.45 -0.94
C LEU A 21 10.28 10.47 -2.39
N ALA A 22 9.66 9.65 -3.26
CA ALA A 22 9.96 9.63 -4.69
C ALA A 22 9.76 11.00 -5.36
N VAL A 23 8.62 11.63 -5.09
CA VAL A 23 8.27 12.96 -5.63
C VAL A 23 9.25 14.01 -5.14
N ILE A 24 9.58 13.99 -3.84
CA ILE A 24 10.53 14.96 -3.26
C ILE A 24 11.91 14.81 -3.93
N LEU A 25 12.38 13.58 -4.10
CA LEU A 25 13.66 13.31 -4.76
C LEU A 25 13.67 13.73 -6.22
N GLU A 26 12.60 13.49 -6.97
CA GLU A 26 12.49 13.94 -8.37
C GLU A 26 12.54 15.48 -8.47
N ILE A 27 11.83 16.20 -7.59
CA ILE A 27 11.87 17.66 -7.54
C ILE A 27 13.27 18.18 -7.20
N GLN A 28 13.99 17.51 -6.30
CA GLN A 28 15.33 17.94 -5.85
C GLN A 28 16.44 17.60 -6.85
N THR A 29 16.35 16.45 -7.51
CA THR A 29 17.43 15.94 -8.38
C THR A 29 17.21 16.25 -9.86
N GLY A 30 15.96 16.50 -10.27
CA GLY A 30 15.60 16.64 -11.68
C GLY A 30 15.67 15.32 -12.46
N GLU A 31 15.98 14.20 -11.80
CA GLU A 31 16.04 12.87 -12.40
C GLU A 31 14.68 12.14 -12.26
N PRO A 32 14.25 11.36 -13.25
CA PRO A 32 12.93 10.73 -13.31
C PRO A 32 12.81 9.48 -12.40
N VAL A 33 13.29 9.58 -11.16
CA VAL A 33 13.26 8.51 -10.15
C VAL A 33 11.81 8.13 -9.80
N TYR A 34 10.89 9.09 -9.91
CA TYR A 34 9.47 8.90 -9.65
C TYR A 34 8.83 7.83 -10.52
N TRP A 35 9.20 7.70 -11.80
CA TRP A 35 8.62 6.68 -12.69
C TRP A 35 8.86 5.25 -12.22
N LEU A 36 10.03 5.00 -11.64
CA LEU A 36 10.41 3.69 -11.15
C LEU A 36 9.73 3.39 -9.81
N LEU A 37 9.68 4.39 -8.92
CA LEU A 37 8.95 4.31 -7.66
C LEU A 37 7.44 4.18 -7.86
N MET A 38 6.85 4.81 -8.89
CA MET A 38 5.43 4.71 -9.19
C MET A 38 5.02 3.28 -9.53
N LYS A 39 5.87 2.52 -10.24
CA LYS A 39 5.64 1.09 -10.55
C LYS A 39 5.65 0.23 -9.28
N ILE A 40 6.58 0.51 -8.37
CA ILE A 40 6.68 -0.19 -7.07
C ILE A 40 5.45 0.12 -6.22
N THR A 41 5.07 1.40 -6.13
CA THR A 41 3.85 1.84 -5.44
C THR A 41 2.61 1.19 -6.02
N ALA A 42 2.47 1.14 -7.34
CA ALA A 42 1.33 0.49 -8.00
C ALA A 42 1.25 -1.00 -7.63
N GLY A 43 2.38 -1.69 -7.51
CA GLY A 43 2.45 -3.06 -6.98
C GLY A 43 2.02 -3.15 -5.51
N LEU A 44 2.53 -2.27 -4.65
CA LEU A 44 2.21 -2.24 -3.22
C LEU A 44 0.72 -1.94 -2.96
N PHE A 45 0.15 -0.98 -3.67
CA PHE A 45 -1.29 -0.67 -3.60
C PHE A 45 -2.13 -1.79 -4.22
N GLY A 46 -1.67 -2.35 -5.35
CA GLY A 46 -2.32 -3.47 -6.02
C GLY A 46 -2.43 -4.73 -5.16
N VAL A 47 -1.45 -4.99 -4.29
CA VAL A 47 -1.49 -6.13 -3.35
C VAL A 47 -2.15 -5.74 -2.03
N GLY A 48 -1.90 -4.53 -1.51
CA GLY A 48 -2.42 -4.05 -0.24
C GLY A 48 -3.95 -3.94 -0.20
N GLY A 49 -4.57 -3.44 -1.28
CA GLY A 49 -6.03 -3.31 -1.39
C GLY A 49 -6.79 -4.63 -1.26
N PRO A 50 -6.47 -5.66 -2.07
CA PRO A 50 -7.07 -6.99 -1.95
C PRO A 50 -6.85 -7.65 -0.58
N VAL A 51 -5.66 -7.50 0.01
CA VAL A 51 -5.36 -8.06 1.34
C VAL A 51 -6.28 -7.46 2.42
N ILE A 52 -6.50 -6.13 2.39
CA ILE A 52 -7.47 -5.49 3.28
C ILE A 52 -8.90 -5.96 2.96
N GLY A 53 -9.28 -6.02 1.69
CA GLY A 53 -10.61 -6.47 1.26
C GLY A 53 -10.96 -7.87 1.77
N ILE A 54 -10.05 -8.83 1.61
CA ILE A 54 -10.19 -10.20 2.12
C ILE A 54 -10.30 -10.19 3.65
N ALA A 55 -9.46 -9.40 4.33
CA ALA A 55 -9.46 -9.32 5.78
C ALA A 55 -10.78 -8.74 6.35
N VAL A 56 -11.35 -7.73 5.68
CA VAL A 56 -12.66 -7.15 6.02
C VAL A 56 -13.77 -8.15 5.73
N ALA A 57 -13.77 -8.79 4.57
CA ALA A 57 -14.77 -9.81 4.20
C ALA A 57 -14.80 -10.97 5.21
N LYS A 58 -13.62 -11.49 5.57
CA LYS A 58 -13.47 -12.58 6.55
C LYS A 58 -13.94 -12.16 7.95
N ARG A 59 -13.69 -10.90 8.35
CA ARG A 59 -14.20 -10.35 9.62
C ARG A 59 -15.73 -10.22 9.61
N ARG A 60 -16.33 -9.95 8.44
CA ARG A 60 -17.79 -9.83 8.28
C ARG A 60 -18.49 -11.19 8.34
N MET A 61 -17.90 -12.23 7.74
CA MET A 61 -18.42 -13.60 7.79
C MET A 61 -18.41 -14.15 9.22
N ASN A 62 -17.31 -13.99 9.94
CA ASN A 62 -17.15 -14.48 11.32
C ASN A 62 -18.03 -13.75 12.36
N LYS A 63 -18.82 -12.75 11.95
CA LYS A 63 -19.77 -12.03 12.81
C LYS A 63 -21.24 -12.38 12.47
N ARG A 64 -21.45 -13.22 11.44
CA ARG A 64 -22.76 -13.70 10.97
C ARG A 64 -23.07 -15.13 11.45
N ASP A 65 -22.06 -15.87 11.90
CA ASP A 65 -22.19 -17.10 12.68
C ASP A 65 -22.32 -16.77 14.17
#